data_AF-A0A1Q6M4S6-F1
#
_entry.id   AF-A0A1Q6M4S6-F1
#
_cell.length_a   1.000
_cell.length_b   1.000
_cell.length_c   1.000
_cell.angle_alpha   90.00
_cell.angle_beta   90.00
_cell.angle_gamma   90.00
#
_symmetry.space_group_name_H-M   'P 1'
#
loop_
_entity.id
_entity.type
_entity.pdbx_description
1 polymer ?
#
loop_
_entity_poly.entity_id
_entity_poly.type
_entity_poly.pdbx_seq_one_letter_code
_entity_poly.pdbx_strand_id
1 'polypeptide(L)'
;MKRISVKNIIKNIKKLPPKFIVLVLIIIILLSTIITIIIVQASKQKAVIYTGDNLNENKYPQYKELLDKLKEEHPNWTFTLFYTKLNWSSVIKNESHSNNRTTPLNLIPASKTYSGEWQCEEDNGKTYDNGSWVCASTKAIAYKMDPRNILNSADIFQLKELNFNEDAATKEGIMDKTEDTFLEGESLAEAILDAGKKNDIDPYFIVSRLIQEQGKNGTKLSRGYEYNGQTVYNPFNIAASGNSQTSIINNAAEYAYSHEWFSLEKALIEGVNFINIKYMDIGQDTLYFQKFDVIKENELYTNQYMQNLLAPTSESDILLDQYESSNTVDSKLNFIIPLYENMPKEISEKPKKE
;
A
#
# COMPACT_ATOMS: atom_id res chain seq x y z
N MET A 1 -46.54 31.07 14.54
CA MET A 1 -46.11 29.80 15.17
C MET A 1 -46.30 29.90 16.68
N LYS A 2 -47.22 29.14 17.30
CA LYS A 2 -47.41 29.17 18.77
C LYS A 2 -46.21 28.51 19.45
N ARG A 3 -45.46 29.26 20.26
CA ARG A 3 -44.40 28.71 21.12
C ARG A 3 -45.03 27.72 22.11
N ILE A 4 -44.70 26.44 21.97
CA ILE A 4 -45.08 25.42 22.94
C ILE A 4 -44.27 25.69 24.22
N SER A 5 -44.95 25.97 25.33
CA SER A 5 -44.31 26.23 26.62
C SER A 5 -43.77 24.92 27.20
N VAL A 6 -42.47 24.90 27.55
CA VAL A 6 -41.81 23.76 28.23
C VAL A 6 -42.56 23.35 29.50
N LYS A 7 -43.15 24.32 30.23
CA LYS A 7 -43.97 24.05 31.42
C LYS A 7 -45.22 23.22 31.11
N ASN A 8 -45.84 23.42 29.93
CA ASN A 8 -47.02 22.66 29.51
C ASN A 8 -46.66 21.23 29.10
N ILE A 9 -45.49 21.03 28.50
CA ILE A 9 -44.97 19.69 28.14
C ILE A 9 -44.74 18.87 29.41
N ILE A 10 -44.04 19.43 30.39
CA ILE A 10 -43.75 18.75 31.67
C ILE A 10 -45.04 18.38 32.40
N LYS A 11 -46.04 19.28 32.43
CA LYS A 11 -47.35 19.00 33.05
C LYS A 11 -48.09 17.85 32.36
N ASN A 12 -47.96 17.71 31.05
CA ASN A 12 -48.60 16.64 30.29
C ASN A 12 -47.87 15.30 30.44
N ILE A 13 -46.53 15.29 30.52
CA ILE A 13 -45.74 14.08 30.79
C ILE A 13 -46.09 13.47 32.16
N LYS A 14 -46.29 14.32 33.19
CA LYS A 14 -46.69 13.88 34.54
C LYS A 14 -48.06 13.18 34.59
N LYS A 15 -48.89 13.29 33.56
CA LYS A 15 -50.20 12.63 33.47
C LYS A 15 -50.16 11.26 32.80
N LEU A 16 -49.02 10.86 32.22
CA LEU A 16 -48.88 9.57 31.54
C LEU A 16 -48.67 8.43 32.56
N PRO A 17 -49.21 7.23 32.30
CA PRO A 17 -49.00 6.10 33.19
C PRO A 17 -47.52 5.67 33.17
N PRO A 18 -46.92 5.29 34.33
CA PRO A 18 -45.50 4.94 34.41
C PRO A 18 -45.04 3.87 33.40
N LYS A 19 -45.89 2.86 33.13
CA LYS A 19 -45.62 1.82 32.13
C LYS A 19 -45.44 2.38 30.71
N PHE A 20 -46.18 3.43 30.36
CA PHE A 20 -46.06 4.08 29.05
C PHE A 20 -44.78 4.92 28.96
N ILE A 21 -44.42 5.62 30.04
CA ILE A 21 -43.14 6.35 30.11
C ILE A 21 -41.96 5.38 29.96
N VAL A 22 -42.00 4.23 30.66
CA VAL A 22 -40.98 3.17 30.54
C VAL A 22 -40.91 2.62 29.12
N LEU A 23 -42.05 2.35 28.47
CA LEU A 23 -42.09 1.88 27.08
C LEU A 23 -41.45 2.89 26.11
N VAL A 24 -41.77 4.18 26.24
CA VAL A 24 -41.17 5.24 25.39
C VAL A 24 -39.66 5.34 25.62
N LEU A 25 -39.19 5.24 26.86
CA LEU A 25 -37.76 5.23 27.16
C LEU A 25 -37.05 4.01 26.54
N ILE A 26 -37.66 2.83 26.61
CA ILE A 26 -37.12 1.62 25.96
C ILE A 26 -37.00 1.83 24.44
N ILE A 27 -38.02 2.40 23.80
CA ILE A 27 -37.99 2.68 22.35
C ILE A 27 -36.88 3.69 22.01
N ILE A 28 -36.71 4.76 22.79
CA ILE A 28 -35.63 5.74 22.56
C ILE A 28 -34.25 5.08 22.68
N ILE A 29 -34.05 4.21 23.68
CA ILE A 29 -32.79 3.46 23.85
C ILE A 29 -32.57 2.49 22.69
N LEU A 30 -33.60 1.78 22.23
CA LEU A 30 -33.49 0.89 21.08
C LEU A 30 -33.15 1.67 19.80
N LEU A 31 -33.80 2.82 19.57
CA LEU A 31 -33.48 3.67 18.42
C LEU A 31 -32.06 4.25 18.50
N SER A 32 -31.61 4.71 19.67
CA SER A 32 -30.25 5.23 19.83
C SER A 32 -29.21 4.14 19.59
N THR A 33 -29.41 2.93 20.11
CA THR A 33 -28.50 1.79 19.87
C THR A 33 -28.46 1.40 18.39
N ILE A 34 -29.61 1.34 17.70
CA ILE A 34 -29.67 1.08 16.25
C ILE A 34 -28.92 2.16 15.47
N ILE A 35 -29.14 3.44 15.80
CA ILE A 35 -28.43 4.55 15.16
C ILE A 35 -26.91 4.41 15.39
N THR A 36 -26.47 4.09 16.61
CA THR A 36 -25.05 3.86 16.89
C THR A 36 -24.49 2.71 16.07
N ILE A 37 -25.20 1.58 15.95
CA ILE A 37 -24.79 0.44 15.12
C ILE A 37 -24.66 0.84 13.66
N ILE A 38 -25.62 1.61 13.13
CA ILE A 38 -25.57 2.11 11.74
C ILE A 38 -24.35 3.01 11.54
N ILE A 39 -24.08 3.93 12.47
CA ILE A 39 -22.92 4.83 12.39
C ILE A 39 -21.60 4.03 12.43
N VAL A 40 -21.49 3.03 13.31
CA VAL A 40 -20.31 2.17 13.41
C VAL A 40 -20.12 1.37 12.12
N GLN A 41 -21.18 0.78 11.56
CA GLN A 41 -21.06 0.02 10.32
C GLN A 41 -20.71 0.93 9.13
N ALA A 42 -21.24 2.15 9.08
CA ALA A 42 -20.95 3.12 8.04
C ALA A 42 -19.51 3.66 8.09
N SER A 43 -18.84 3.59 9.24
CA SER A 43 -17.46 4.04 9.44
C SER A 43 -16.41 2.96 9.22
N LYS A 44 -16.81 1.69 9.06
CA LYS A 44 -15.91 0.60 8.70
C LYS A 44 -15.46 0.70 7.25
N GLN A 45 -14.20 0.34 7.01
CA GLN A 45 -13.67 0.14 5.67
C GLN A 45 -14.41 -0.99 4.98
N LYS A 46 -14.50 -0.91 3.66
CA LYS A 46 -15.11 -1.96 2.84
C LYS A 46 -14.56 -1.95 1.42
N ALA A 47 -14.51 -3.13 0.82
CA ALA A 47 -14.22 -3.34 -0.59
C ALA A 47 -15.51 -3.71 -1.33
N VAL A 48 -15.71 -3.19 -2.55
CA VAL A 48 -16.78 -3.63 -3.46
C VAL A 48 -16.25 -3.63 -4.89
N ILE A 49 -16.67 -4.61 -5.70
CA ILE A 49 -16.32 -4.64 -7.13
C ILE A 49 -17.00 -3.46 -7.84
N TYR A 50 -16.26 -2.74 -8.67
CA TYR A 50 -16.78 -1.67 -9.51
C TYR A 50 -17.65 -2.23 -10.63
N THR A 51 -18.87 -1.70 -10.77
CA THR A 51 -19.86 -2.16 -11.77
C THR A 51 -20.19 -1.10 -12.82
N GLY A 52 -19.47 0.03 -12.84
CA GLY A 52 -19.76 1.16 -13.73
C GLY A 52 -20.73 2.18 -13.12
N ASP A 53 -21.69 1.74 -12.31
CA ASP A 53 -22.80 2.54 -11.78
C ASP A 53 -22.81 2.69 -10.24
N ASN A 54 -21.98 1.92 -9.53
CA ASN A 54 -21.97 1.88 -8.06
C ASN A 54 -21.03 2.89 -7.38
N LEU A 55 -20.53 3.88 -8.12
CA LEU A 55 -19.67 4.95 -7.62
C LEU A 55 -20.43 6.28 -7.52
N ASN A 56 -20.44 6.90 -6.34
CA ASN A 56 -21.02 8.22 -6.15
C ASN A 56 -20.05 9.32 -6.61
N GLU A 57 -20.22 9.80 -7.84
CA GLU A 57 -19.35 10.80 -8.47
C GLU A 57 -19.35 12.16 -7.77
N ASN A 58 -20.43 12.54 -7.09
CA ASN A 58 -20.45 13.78 -6.29
C ASN A 58 -19.47 13.69 -5.10
N LYS A 59 -19.25 12.47 -4.60
CA LYS A 59 -18.38 12.21 -3.46
C LYS A 59 -16.96 11.84 -3.88
N TYR A 60 -16.82 11.15 -5.01
CA TYR A 60 -15.55 10.69 -5.58
C TYR A 60 -15.46 11.17 -7.04
N PRO A 61 -15.20 12.47 -7.26
CA PRO A 61 -15.21 13.06 -8.59
C PRO A 61 -14.04 12.55 -9.44
N GLN A 62 -14.25 12.47 -10.76
CA GLN A 62 -13.27 12.11 -11.80
C GLN A 62 -12.79 10.64 -11.82
N TYR A 63 -13.15 9.81 -10.84
CA TYR A 63 -12.77 8.40 -10.83
C TYR A 63 -13.46 7.57 -11.91
N LYS A 64 -14.78 7.78 -12.11
CA LYS A 64 -15.59 6.96 -13.02
C LYS A 64 -15.06 6.97 -14.45
N GLU A 65 -14.83 8.16 -15.02
CA GLU A 65 -14.32 8.30 -16.39
C GLU A 65 -12.96 7.59 -16.58
N LEU A 66 -12.05 7.72 -15.61
CA LEU A 66 -10.74 7.07 -15.64
C LEU A 66 -10.85 5.54 -15.57
N LEU A 67 -11.70 5.02 -14.67
CA LEU A 67 -11.94 3.57 -14.53
C LEU A 67 -12.64 2.97 -15.75
N ASP A 68 -13.65 3.65 -16.29
CA ASP A 68 -14.35 3.20 -17.50
C ASP A 68 -13.40 3.13 -18.70
N LYS A 69 -12.52 4.13 -18.86
CA LYS A 69 -11.51 4.14 -19.91
C LYS A 69 -10.56 2.94 -19.79
N LEU A 70 -10.03 2.69 -18.59
CA LEU A 70 -9.16 1.53 -18.34
C LEU A 70 -9.89 0.20 -18.57
N LYS A 71 -11.19 0.12 -18.25
CA LYS A 71 -12.01 -1.06 -18.50
C LYS A 71 -12.28 -1.29 -19.99
N GLU A 72 -12.39 -0.22 -20.77
CA GLU A 72 -12.51 -0.28 -22.23
C GLU A 72 -11.20 -0.74 -22.88
N GLU A 73 -10.07 -0.21 -22.42
CA GLU A 73 -8.73 -0.59 -22.90
C GLU A 73 -8.37 -2.03 -22.51
N HIS A 74 -8.75 -2.47 -21.30
CA HIS A 74 -8.43 -3.79 -20.75
C HIS A 74 -9.70 -4.51 -20.23
N PRO A 75 -10.49 -5.15 -21.11
CA PRO A 75 -11.78 -5.75 -20.75
C PRO A 75 -11.72 -6.86 -19.69
N ASN A 76 -10.58 -7.53 -19.51
CA ASN A 76 -10.41 -8.60 -18.53
C ASN A 76 -10.09 -8.09 -17.12
N TRP A 77 -9.71 -6.81 -16.97
CA TRP A 77 -9.38 -6.25 -15.67
C TRP A 77 -10.61 -6.05 -14.79
N THR A 78 -10.46 -6.25 -13.50
CA THR A 78 -11.46 -5.89 -12.49
C THR A 78 -10.95 -4.77 -11.60
N PHE A 79 -11.86 -3.94 -11.13
CA PHE A 79 -11.54 -2.85 -10.21
C PHE A 79 -12.31 -3.06 -8.92
N THR A 80 -11.60 -3.05 -7.81
CA THR A 80 -12.18 -3.14 -6.47
C THR A 80 -12.14 -1.77 -5.82
N LEU A 81 -13.29 -1.16 -5.58
CA LEU A 81 -13.40 0.11 -4.86
C LEU A 81 -13.20 -0.14 -3.36
N PHE A 82 -12.09 0.37 -2.81
CA PHE A 82 -11.79 0.29 -1.39
C PHE A 82 -12.13 1.61 -0.69
N TYR A 83 -13.24 1.63 0.05
CA TYR A 83 -13.66 2.78 0.82
C TYR A 83 -12.84 2.89 2.11
N THR A 84 -11.81 3.74 2.10
CA THR A 84 -10.89 3.89 3.23
C THR A 84 -11.57 4.50 4.46
N LYS A 85 -12.66 5.25 4.25
CA LYS A 85 -13.35 6.06 5.29
C LYS A 85 -12.45 7.11 5.96
N LEU A 86 -11.26 7.35 5.41
CA LEU A 86 -10.31 8.32 5.93
C LEU A 86 -10.54 9.67 5.25
N ASN A 87 -10.53 10.74 6.04
CA ASN A 87 -10.61 12.10 5.51
C ASN A 87 -9.28 12.46 4.82
N TRP A 88 -9.33 12.85 3.54
CA TRP A 88 -8.16 13.17 2.73
C TRP A 88 -7.21 14.16 3.41
N SER A 89 -7.72 15.27 3.93
CA SER A 89 -6.88 16.28 4.59
C SER A 89 -6.15 15.74 5.83
N SER A 90 -6.78 14.79 6.54
CA SER A 90 -6.18 14.14 7.70
C SER A 90 -5.11 13.12 7.28
N VAL A 91 -5.34 12.35 6.21
CA VAL A 91 -4.36 11.41 5.66
C VAL A 91 -3.10 12.16 5.24
N ILE A 92 -3.26 13.19 4.38
CA ILE A 92 -2.15 14.00 3.91
C ILE A 92 -1.38 14.63 5.07
N LYS A 93 -2.07 15.16 6.09
CA LYS A 93 -1.41 15.73 7.27
C LYS A 93 -0.58 14.71 8.06
N ASN A 94 -1.02 13.45 8.19
CA ASN A 94 -0.30 12.42 8.95
C ASN A 94 0.92 11.89 8.20
N GLU A 95 0.83 11.85 6.87
CA GLU A 95 1.91 11.47 5.95
C GLU A 95 2.97 12.57 5.80
N SER A 96 2.55 13.83 5.85
CA SER A 96 3.45 14.98 5.84
C SER A 96 4.42 14.98 7.01
N HIS A 97 5.60 15.55 6.78
CA HIS A 97 6.56 15.76 7.84
C HIS A 97 6.07 16.84 8.82
N SER A 98 6.52 16.74 10.07
CA SER A 98 6.30 17.78 11.08
C SER A 98 7.49 17.84 12.01
N ASN A 99 7.76 19.02 12.58
CA ASN A 99 8.91 19.26 13.46
C ASN A 99 8.96 18.36 14.71
N ASN A 100 7.87 17.66 15.04
CA ASN A 100 7.80 16.75 16.18
C ASN A 100 8.22 15.30 15.82
N ARG A 101 8.53 15.01 14.55
CA ARG A 101 8.94 13.69 14.07
C ARG A 101 10.42 13.75 13.68
N THR A 102 11.24 12.84 14.21
CA THR A 102 12.70 12.86 13.96
C THR A 102 13.06 12.51 12.51
N THR A 103 12.29 11.61 11.90
CA THR A 103 12.49 11.14 10.52
C THR A 103 11.19 11.29 9.71
N PRO A 104 11.22 11.82 8.47
CA PRO A 104 10.04 11.87 7.61
C PRO A 104 9.52 10.48 7.26
N LEU A 105 8.20 10.33 7.09
CA LEU A 105 7.62 9.09 6.52
C LEU A 105 7.81 9.01 5.00
N ASN A 106 8.05 10.17 4.37
CA ASN A 106 8.14 10.30 2.93
C ASN A 106 9.42 11.08 2.57
N LEU A 107 10.33 10.38 1.91
CA LEU A 107 11.59 10.87 1.38
C LEU A 107 11.57 10.79 -0.16
N ILE A 108 12.33 11.67 -0.78
CA ILE A 108 12.55 11.73 -2.24
C ILE A 108 14.05 11.90 -2.52
N PRO A 109 14.55 11.47 -3.70
CA PRO A 109 15.96 11.61 -4.01
C PRO A 109 16.41 13.06 -4.02
N ALA A 110 17.54 13.34 -3.37
CA ALA A 110 18.20 14.65 -3.37
C ALA A 110 18.77 14.96 -4.77
N SER A 111 17.92 15.49 -5.66
CA SER A 111 18.24 15.66 -7.08
C SER A 111 17.56 16.88 -7.69
N LYS A 112 18.05 17.33 -8.85
CA LYS A 112 17.42 18.43 -9.63
C LYS A 112 16.02 18.08 -10.15
N THR A 113 15.69 16.79 -10.25
CA THR A 113 14.37 16.35 -10.72
C THR A 113 13.30 16.56 -9.66
N TYR A 114 13.68 16.41 -8.39
CA TYR A 114 12.80 16.51 -7.23
C TYR A 114 13.19 17.70 -6.34
N SER A 115 13.38 18.87 -6.96
CA SER A 115 13.63 20.16 -6.30
C SER A 115 12.35 21.01 -6.18
N GLY A 116 12.45 22.18 -5.55
CA GLY A 116 11.34 23.14 -5.48
C GLY A 116 10.15 22.60 -4.71
N GLU A 117 8.97 22.62 -5.32
CA GLU A 117 7.71 22.19 -4.70
C GLU A 117 7.70 20.69 -4.31
N TRP A 118 8.69 19.91 -4.74
CA TRP A 118 8.86 18.53 -4.29
C TRP A 118 9.38 18.41 -2.86
N GLN A 119 10.17 19.36 -2.38
CA GLN A 119 10.87 19.29 -1.10
C GLN A 119 10.07 19.96 0.01
N CYS A 120 10.08 19.38 1.21
CA CYS A 120 9.40 20.00 2.34
C CYS A 120 10.19 21.19 2.89
N GLU A 121 9.47 22.23 3.35
CA GLU A 121 10.08 23.46 3.86
C GLU A 121 10.56 23.27 5.31
N GLU A 122 9.88 22.41 6.07
CA GLU A 122 10.10 22.17 7.50
C GLU A 122 11.53 21.75 7.83
N ASP A 123 12.15 20.97 6.93
CA ASP A 123 13.50 20.45 7.10
C ASP A 123 14.59 21.36 6.50
N ASN A 124 14.22 22.45 5.82
CA ASN A 124 15.13 23.43 5.23
C ASN A 124 16.32 22.78 4.48
N GLY A 125 16.04 21.79 3.63
CA GLY A 125 17.04 21.09 2.82
C GLY A 125 17.92 20.09 3.58
N LYS A 126 17.58 19.73 4.82
CA LYS A 126 18.22 18.63 5.55
C LYS A 126 18.16 17.34 4.74
N THR A 127 19.28 16.62 4.71
CA THR A 127 19.41 15.37 3.99
C THR A 127 19.41 14.16 4.93
N TYR A 128 19.03 13.02 4.36
CA TYR A 128 18.89 11.72 5.01
C TYR A 128 19.67 10.65 4.23
N ASP A 129 19.91 9.50 4.88
CA ASP A 129 20.72 8.36 4.41
C ASP A 129 21.97 8.76 3.63
N ASN A 130 22.97 9.25 4.37
CA ASN A 130 24.27 9.69 3.85
C ASN A 130 24.22 10.82 2.81
N GLY A 131 23.10 11.56 2.76
CA GLY A 131 22.95 12.73 1.90
C GLY A 131 22.15 12.48 0.63
N SER A 132 21.67 11.26 0.38
CA SER A 132 21.01 10.88 -0.86
C SER A 132 19.52 11.23 -0.91
N TRP A 133 18.92 11.59 0.22
CA TRP A 133 17.47 11.80 0.34
C TRP A 133 17.14 13.13 0.99
N VAL A 134 16.01 13.71 0.61
CA VAL A 134 15.40 14.89 1.26
C VAL A 134 13.94 14.60 1.56
N CYS A 135 13.39 15.34 2.52
CA CYS A 135 11.99 15.27 2.91
C CYS A 135 11.05 15.66 1.77
N ALA A 136 10.00 14.87 1.53
CA ALA A 136 8.98 15.16 0.52
C ALA A 136 7.94 16.17 1.04
N SER A 137 7.55 17.12 0.19
CA SER A 137 6.55 18.13 0.53
C SER A 137 5.14 17.54 0.63
N THR A 138 4.27 18.25 1.34
CA THR A 138 2.82 17.95 1.36
C THR A 138 2.22 17.89 -0.05
N LYS A 139 2.70 18.71 -1.00
CA LYS A 139 2.23 18.71 -2.39
C LYS A 139 2.68 17.44 -3.13
N ALA A 140 3.93 17.02 -2.93
CA ALA A 140 4.46 15.78 -3.52
C ALA A 140 3.71 14.55 -3.00
N ILE A 141 3.46 14.50 -1.69
CA ILE A 141 2.69 13.43 -1.06
C ILE A 141 1.27 13.41 -1.61
N ALA A 142 0.57 14.55 -1.66
CA ALA A 142 -0.78 14.63 -2.23
C ALA A 142 -0.82 14.17 -3.70
N TYR A 143 0.15 14.60 -4.52
CA TYR A 143 0.25 14.17 -5.92
C TYR A 143 0.40 12.64 -6.05
N LYS A 144 1.28 12.03 -5.27
CA LYS A 144 1.57 10.59 -5.32
C LYS A 144 0.52 9.72 -4.62
N MET A 145 -0.21 10.26 -3.65
CA MET A 145 -1.30 9.55 -2.97
C MET A 145 -2.62 9.65 -3.72
N ASP A 146 -2.83 10.64 -4.58
CA ASP A 146 -4.10 10.85 -5.26
C ASP A 146 -4.32 9.75 -6.32
N PRO A 147 -5.25 8.80 -6.10
CA PRO A 147 -5.41 7.65 -6.99
C PRO A 147 -5.79 8.06 -8.41
N ARG A 148 -6.37 9.24 -8.60
CA ARG A 148 -6.71 9.76 -9.93
C ARG A 148 -5.48 10.07 -10.78
N ASN A 149 -4.33 10.34 -10.15
CA ASN A 149 -3.05 10.44 -10.86
C ASN A 149 -2.49 9.07 -11.28
N ILE A 150 -2.98 7.99 -10.69
CA ILE A 150 -2.50 6.61 -10.88
C ILE A 150 -3.41 5.83 -11.84
N LEU A 151 -4.69 6.23 -11.99
CA LEU A 151 -5.67 5.59 -12.87
C LEU A 151 -5.41 5.89 -14.37
N ASN A 152 -4.29 5.37 -14.86
CA ASN A 152 -3.89 5.35 -16.26
C ASN A 152 -3.00 4.12 -16.51
N SER A 153 -2.85 3.68 -17.76
CA SER A 153 -2.21 2.41 -18.11
C SER A 153 -0.73 2.34 -17.71
N ALA A 154 -0.04 3.49 -17.57
CA ALA A 154 1.36 3.53 -17.15
C ALA A 154 1.53 3.38 -15.62
N ASP A 155 0.62 3.95 -14.83
CA ASP A 155 0.80 4.03 -13.36
C ASP A 155 -0.03 3.00 -12.58
N ILE A 156 -1.07 2.41 -13.17
CA ILE A 156 -2.10 1.65 -12.45
C ILE A 156 -1.58 0.42 -11.71
N PHE A 157 -0.42 -0.12 -12.12
CA PHE A 157 0.19 -1.28 -11.45
C PHE A 157 0.63 -0.98 -10.00
N GLN A 158 0.67 0.29 -9.58
CA GLN A 158 0.78 0.67 -8.16
C GLN A 158 -0.42 0.17 -7.33
N LEU A 159 -1.56 -0.05 -7.97
CA LEU A 159 -2.83 -0.49 -7.37
C LEU A 159 -3.18 -1.95 -7.70
N LYS A 160 -2.31 -2.68 -8.42
CA LYS A 160 -2.54 -4.09 -8.75
C LYS A 160 -2.54 -4.93 -7.47
N GLU A 161 -3.54 -5.78 -7.29
CA GLU A 161 -3.65 -6.73 -6.18
C GLU A 161 -2.53 -7.77 -6.28
N LEU A 162 -1.65 -7.83 -5.29
CA LEU A 162 -0.39 -8.59 -5.34
C LEU A 162 -0.56 -10.07 -5.01
N ASN A 163 -1.79 -10.58 -4.92
CA ASN A 163 -2.06 -12.01 -4.73
C ASN A 163 -1.66 -12.85 -5.94
N PHE A 164 -1.44 -14.14 -5.72
CA PHE A 164 -1.08 -15.07 -6.79
C PHE A 164 -2.23 -15.21 -7.78
N ASN A 165 -1.91 -15.18 -9.07
CA ASN A 165 -2.87 -15.40 -10.14
C ASN A 165 -2.29 -16.42 -11.13
N GLU A 166 -2.96 -17.57 -11.23
CA GLU A 166 -2.54 -18.69 -12.07
C GLU A 166 -2.58 -18.39 -13.57
N ASP A 167 -3.42 -17.44 -13.99
CA ASP A 167 -3.56 -17.03 -15.39
C ASP A 167 -2.48 -16.02 -15.82
N ALA A 168 -1.69 -15.50 -14.87
CA ALA A 168 -0.80 -14.35 -15.08
C ALA A 168 0.69 -14.72 -15.10
N ALA A 169 1.26 -15.09 -13.95
CA ALA A 169 2.71 -15.22 -13.83
C ALA A 169 3.21 -16.58 -14.36
N THR A 170 4.17 -16.53 -15.29
CA THR A 170 4.76 -17.72 -15.93
C THR A 170 6.24 -17.88 -15.58
N LYS A 171 6.76 -19.11 -15.65
CA LYS A 171 8.20 -19.36 -15.43
C LYS A 171 9.03 -18.64 -16.49
N GLU A 172 8.59 -18.69 -17.75
CA GLU A 172 9.23 -18.06 -18.89
C GLU A 172 9.29 -16.53 -18.73
N GLY A 173 8.19 -15.90 -18.28
CA GLY A 173 8.17 -14.47 -17.99
C GLY A 173 9.04 -14.07 -16.79
N ILE A 174 9.26 -14.97 -15.82
CA ILE A 174 10.27 -14.74 -14.76
C ILE A 174 11.68 -14.81 -15.36
N MET A 175 11.98 -15.84 -16.17
CA MET A 175 13.29 -16.00 -16.80
C MET A 175 13.66 -14.83 -17.70
N ASP A 176 12.74 -14.37 -18.55
CA ASP A 176 12.91 -13.20 -19.42
C ASP A 176 13.28 -11.95 -18.60
N LYS A 177 12.53 -11.68 -17.53
CA LYS A 177 12.76 -10.50 -16.70
C LYS A 177 14.04 -10.56 -15.87
N THR A 178 14.48 -11.78 -15.53
CA THR A 178 15.64 -12.03 -14.66
C THR A 178 16.93 -12.25 -15.42
N GLU A 179 16.92 -12.23 -16.75
CA GLU A 179 18.13 -12.25 -17.59
C GLU A 179 19.12 -11.14 -17.16
N ASP A 180 20.41 -11.48 -17.09
CA ASP A 180 21.49 -10.60 -16.65
C ASP A 180 21.31 -10.03 -15.21
N THR A 181 20.59 -10.77 -14.36
CA THR A 181 20.43 -10.42 -12.93
C THR A 181 20.94 -11.52 -12.01
N PHE A 182 21.09 -11.22 -10.72
CA PHE A 182 21.42 -12.24 -9.71
C PHE A 182 20.33 -13.31 -9.53
N LEU A 183 19.15 -13.12 -10.13
CA LEU A 183 18.02 -14.06 -10.13
C LEU A 183 17.97 -14.94 -11.39
N GLU A 184 18.94 -14.79 -12.30
CA GLU A 184 18.96 -15.54 -13.56
C GLU A 184 19.09 -17.06 -13.34
N GLY A 185 18.26 -17.82 -14.03
CA GLY A 185 18.35 -19.28 -14.09
C GLY A 185 17.02 -19.97 -13.86
N GLU A 186 16.86 -21.14 -14.47
CA GLU A 186 15.60 -21.90 -14.43
C GLU A 186 15.24 -22.33 -12.99
N SER A 187 16.22 -22.73 -12.17
CA SER A 187 15.96 -23.13 -10.77
C SER A 187 15.45 -21.98 -9.91
N LEU A 188 15.96 -20.77 -10.14
CA LEU A 188 15.54 -19.57 -9.42
C LEU A 188 14.16 -19.10 -9.88
N ALA A 189 13.88 -19.17 -11.19
CA ALA A 189 12.55 -18.89 -11.71
C ALA A 189 11.49 -19.87 -11.15
N GLU A 190 11.81 -21.16 -11.06
CA GLU A 190 10.95 -22.16 -10.43
C GLU A 190 10.77 -21.88 -8.94
N ALA A 191 11.84 -21.59 -8.20
CA ALA A 191 11.77 -21.24 -6.79
C ALA A 191 10.91 -20.00 -6.51
N ILE A 192 10.99 -18.97 -7.36
CA ILE A 192 10.16 -17.75 -7.26
C ILE A 192 8.70 -18.06 -7.53
N LEU A 193 8.41 -18.85 -8.57
CA LEU A 193 7.05 -19.26 -8.89
C LEU A 193 6.43 -20.09 -7.75
N ASP A 194 7.19 -21.02 -7.18
CA ASP A 194 6.77 -21.84 -6.04
C ASP A 194 6.58 -21.01 -4.76
N ALA A 195 7.48 -20.06 -4.51
CA ALA A 195 7.36 -19.12 -3.40
C ALA A 195 6.06 -18.30 -3.51
N GLY A 196 5.75 -17.78 -4.70
CA GLY A 196 4.52 -17.04 -4.96
C GLY A 196 3.28 -17.89 -4.74
N LYS A 197 3.21 -19.09 -5.34
CA LYS A 197 2.11 -20.04 -5.17
C LYS A 197 1.86 -20.41 -3.71
N LYS A 198 2.94 -20.71 -2.96
CA LYS A 198 2.85 -21.16 -1.57
C LYS A 198 2.31 -20.07 -0.63
N ASN A 199 2.61 -18.81 -0.93
CA ASN A 199 2.28 -17.68 -0.07
C ASN A 199 1.12 -16.82 -0.61
N ASP A 200 0.47 -17.24 -1.70
CA ASP A 200 -0.53 -16.44 -2.40
C ASP A 200 -0.02 -15.03 -2.77
N ILE A 201 1.18 -14.97 -3.33
CA ILE A 201 1.84 -13.73 -3.79
C ILE A 201 2.18 -13.84 -5.27
N ASP A 202 2.01 -12.74 -5.99
CA ASP A 202 2.41 -12.57 -7.39
C ASP A 202 3.93 -12.77 -7.57
N PRO A 203 4.37 -13.80 -8.34
CA PRO A 203 5.78 -14.06 -8.61
C PRO A 203 6.49 -12.90 -9.31
N TYR A 204 5.81 -12.16 -10.19
CA TYR A 204 6.40 -11.00 -10.86
C TYR A 204 6.62 -9.85 -9.87
N PHE A 205 5.77 -9.72 -8.87
CA PHE A 205 5.98 -8.78 -7.77
C PHE A 205 7.21 -9.15 -6.93
N ILE A 206 7.44 -10.45 -6.66
CA ILE A 206 8.64 -10.92 -5.95
C ILE A 206 9.91 -10.51 -6.72
N VAL A 207 9.93 -10.71 -8.04
CA VAL A 207 11.03 -10.27 -8.92
C VAL A 207 11.21 -8.75 -8.84
N SER A 208 10.14 -7.97 -9.01
CA SER A 208 10.20 -6.51 -8.95
C SER A 208 10.77 -6.01 -7.62
N ARG A 209 10.29 -6.56 -6.50
CA ARG A 209 10.76 -6.22 -5.16
C ARG A 209 12.24 -6.55 -4.97
N LEU A 210 12.68 -7.73 -5.38
CA LEU A 210 14.07 -8.14 -5.25
C LEU A 210 15.02 -7.27 -6.09
N ILE A 211 14.63 -6.90 -7.32
CA ILE A 211 15.41 -6.00 -8.17
C ILE A 211 15.47 -4.60 -7.56
N GLN A 212 14.36 -4.10 -7.02
CA GLN A 212 14.31 -2.79 -6.36
C GLN A 212 15.22 -2.75 -5.12
N GLU A 213 15.16 -3.78 -4.27
CA GLU A 213 15.89 -3.82 -3.00
C GLU A 213 17.37 -4.16 -3.17
N GLN A 214 17.70 -5.06 -4.09
CA GLN A 214 19.06 -5.61 -4.22
C GLN A 214 19.82 -5.05 -5.43
N GLY A 215 19.12 -4.38 -6.35
CA GLY A 215 19.64 -4.04 -7.67
C GLY A 215 19.80 -5.28 -8.56
N LYS A 216 19.95 -5.07 -9.88
CA LYS A 216 20.14 -6.17 -10.86
C LYS A 216 21.29 -7.11 -10.50
N ASN A 217 22.39 -6.57 -9.98
CA ASN A 217 23.58 -7.35 -9.65
C ASN A 217 23.52 -8.04 -8.27
N GLY A 218 22.46 -7.78 -7.49
CA GLY A 218 22.37 -8.22 -6.10
C GLY A 218 23.35 -7.51 -5.15
N THR A 219 23.18 -7.74 -3.86
CA THR A 219 24.12 -7.29 -2.81
C THR A 219 24.86 -8.49 -2.21
N LYS A 220 25.76 -8.22 -1.24
CA LYS A 220 26.43 -9.28 -0.49
C LYS A 220 25.43 -10.25 0.16
N LEU A 221 24.29 -9.76 0.66
CA LEU A 221 23.32 -10.60 1.35
C LEU A 221 22.56 -11.51 0.38
N SER A 222 22.26 -11.04 -0.84
CA SER A 222 21.54 -11.83 -1.83
C SER A 222 22.43 -12.78 -2.64
N ARG A 223 23.71 -12.47 -2.81
CA ARG A 223 24.66 -13.29 -3.58
C ARG A 223 25.32 -14.44 -2.81
N GLY A 224 25.09 -14.50 -1.51
CA GLY A 224 25.70 -15.51 -0.64
C GLY A 224 26.98 -15.00 0.03
N TYR A 225 27.17 -15.37 1.29
CA TYR A 225 28.35 -15.03 2.07
C TYR A 225 28.63 -16.06 3.16
N GLU A 226 29.90 -16.24 3.49
CA GLU A 226 30.35 -17.22 4.47
C GLU A 226 29.96 -16.83 5.90
N TYR A 227 29.35 -17.77 6.61
CA TYR A 227 29.06 -17.70 8.04
C TYR A 227 29.10 -19.09 8.66
N ASN A 228 29.88 -19.27 9.74
CA ASN A 228 30.06 -20.56 10.42
C ASN A 228 30.41 -21.74 9.48
N GLY A 229 31.22 -21.48 8.45
CA GLY A 229 31.68 -22.49 7.48
C GLY A 229 30.63 -22.96 6.47
N GLN A 230 29.53 -22.21 6.33
CA GLN A 230 28.52 -22.40 5.29
C GLN A 230 28.30 -21.09 4.54
N THR A 231 28.05 -21.16 3.24
CA THR A 231 27.50 -20.03 2.49
C THR A 231 26.02 -19.87 2.84
N VAL A 232 25.62 -18.67 3.26
CA VAL A 232 24.22 -18.33 3.57
C VAL A 232 23.70 -17.21 2.68
N TYR A 233 22.39 -17.19 2.43
CA TYR A 233 21.70 -16.23 1.56
C TYR A 233 20.57 -15.53 2.31
N ASN A 234 20.39 -14.22 2.11
CA ASN A 234 19.31 -13.43 2.70
C ASN A 234 18.87 -12.30 1.75
N PRO A 235 18.13 -12.63 0.68
CA PRO A 235 17.81 -11.68 -0.39
C PRO A 235 16.75 -10.62 0.01
N PHE A 236 16.11 -10.78 1.18
CA PHE A 236 15.09 -9.86 1.70
C PHE A 236 15.57 -9.03 2.89
N ASN A 237 16.88 -9.05 3.20
CA ASN A 237 17.47 -8.31 4.32
C ASN A 237 16.79 -8.62 5.68
N ILE A 238 16.30 -9.84 5.87
CA ILE A 238 15.57 -10.25 7.07
C ILE A 238 16.53 -10.26 8.27
N ALA A 239 16.12 -9.64 9.38
CA ALA A 239 16.94 -9.42 10.57
C ALA A 239 18.24 -8.61 10.33
N ALA A 240 18.40 -7.94 9.18
CA ALA A 240 19.55 -7.12 8.86
C ALA A 240 19.48 -5.75 9.55
N SER A 241 19.59 -5.72 10.88
CA SER A 241 19.53 -4.51 11.70
C SER A 241 20.71 -4.43 12.67
N GLY A 242 21.14 -3.21 13.01
CA GLY A 242 22.25 -2.99 13.94
C GLY A 242 22.89 -1.62 13.80
N ASN A 243 23.81 -1.29 14.72
CA ASN A 243 24.46 0.02 14.79
C ASN A 243 25.69 0.16 13.87
N SER A 244 26.05 -0.89 13.14
CA SER A 244 27.17 -0.93 12.20
C SER A 244 26.91 -1.91 11.06
N GLN A 245 27.60 -1.72 9.94
CA GLN A 245 27.53 -2.65 8.80
C GLN A 245 27.88 -4.09 9.19
N THR A 246 28.88 -4.28 10.04
CA THR A 246 29.28 -5.61 10.53
C THR A 246 28.18 -6.26 11.36
N SER A 247 27.56 -5.52 12.28
CA SER A 247 26.44 -6.06 13.07
C SER A 247 25.22 -6.40 12.21
N ILE A 248 24.90 -5.56 11.22
CA ILE A 248 23.79 -5.78 10.29
C ILE A 248 24.01 -7.10 9.51
N ILE A 249 25.20 -7.28 8.95
CA ILE A 249 25.55 -8.48 8.19
C ILE A 249 25.55 -9.72 9.09
N ASN A 250 26.14 -9.65 10.28
CA ASN A 250 26.22 -10.80 11.18
C ASN A 250 24.83 -11.25 11.67
N ASN A 251 23.95 -10.30 12.02
CA ASN A 251 22.58 -10.62 12.45
C ASN A 251 21.77 -11.26 11.33
N ALA A 252 21.89 -10.73 10.10
CA ALA A 252 21.29 -11.35 8.92
C ALA A 252 21.83 -12.76 8.63
N ALA A 253 23.13 -12.98 8.90
CA ALA A 253 23.80 -14.27 8.71
C ALA A 253 23.35 -15.32 9.71
N GLU A 254 23.29 -14.94 10.98
CA GLU A 254 22.83 -15.81 12.07
C GLU A 254 21.39 -16.27 11.80
N TYR A 255 20.55 -15.32 11.38
CA TYR A 255 19.18 -15.62 10.98
C TYR A 255 19.12 -16.64 9.83
N ALA A 256 19.81 -16.34 8.71
CA ALA A 256 19.84 -17.20 7.53
C ALA A 256 20.42 -18.59 7.85
N TYR A 257 21.47 -18.66 8.65
CA TYR A 257 22.08 -19.92 9.09
C TYR A 257 21.12 -20.75 9.95
N SER A 258 20.40 -20.12 10.90
CA SER A 258 19.45 -20.82 11.77
C SER A 258 18.23 -21.39 11.03
N HIS A 259 17.89 -20.83 9.87
CA HIS A 259 16.85 -21.33 8.96
C HIS A 259 17.42 -22.19 7.82
N GLU A 260 18.73 -22.48 7.87
CA GLU A 260 19.45 -23.28 6.88
C GLU A 260 19.27 -22.75 5.44
N TRP A 261 19.29 -21.43 5.26
CA TRP A 261 19.27 -20.74 3.97
C TRP A 261 20.61 -20.86 3.24
N PHE A 262 21.00 -22.10 2.95
CA PHE A 262 22.29 -22.46 2.33
C PHE A 262 22.23 -22.46 0.80
N SER A 263 21.09 -22.11 0.20
CA SER A 263 20.93 -21.82 -1.22
C SER A 263 20.03 -20.62 -1.40
N LEU A 264 20.17 -19.93 -2.53
CA LEU A 264 19.32 -18.78 -2.84
C LEU A 264 17.87 -19.22 -3.05
N GLU A 265 17.62 -20.38 -3.67
CA GLU A 265 16.27 -20.95 -3.85
C GLU A 265 15.54 -21.09 -2.51
N LYS A 266 16.19 -21.68 -1.50
CA LYS A 266 15.57 -21.87 -0.18
C LYS A 266 15.30 -20.52 0.50
N ALA A 267 16.24 -19.59 0.41
CA ALA A 267 16.07 -18.25 0.96
C ALA A 267 14.94 -17.46 0.27
N LEU A 268 14.73 -17.67 -1.04
CA LEU A 268 13.61 -17.10 -1.78
C LEU A 268 12.28 -17.67 -1.31
N ILE A 269 12.15 -19.00 -1.27
CA ILE A 269 10.90 -19.69 -0.90
C ILE A 269 10.46 -19.35 0.53
N GLU A 270 11.40 -19.32 1.49
CA GLU A 270 11.07 -19.05 2.89
C GLU A 270 11.01 -17.55 3.20
N GLY A 271 11.81 -16.73 2.52
CA GLY A 271 11.82 -15.28 2.73
C GLY A 271 10.54 -14.59 2.29
N VAL A 272 9.88 -15.07 1.23
CA VAL A 272 8.58 -14.53 0.76
C VAL A 272 7.49 -14.64 1.83
N ASN A 273 7.52 -15.69 2.66
CA ASN A 273 6.55 -15.83 3.77
C ASN A 273 6.64 -14.66 4.77
N PHE A 274 7.82 -14.07 4.97
CA PHE A 274 7.98 -12.88 5.83
C PHE A 274 7.31 -11.65 5.24
N ILE A 275 7.36 -11.49 3.91
CA ILE A 275 6.65 -10.40 3.22
C ILE A 275 5.13 -10.60 3.39
N ASN A 276 4.65 -11.83 3.22
CA ASN A 276 3.23 -12.17 3.31
C ASN A 276 2.64 -11.78 4.67
N ILE A 277 3.24 -12.30 5.76
CA ILE A 277 2.79 -12.08 7.13
C ILE A 277 2.79 -10.60 7.50
N LYS A 278 3.77 -9.83 7.01
CA LYS A 278 3.92 -8.44 7.43
C LYS A 278 2.94 -7.49 6.73
N TYR A 279 2.50 -7.79 5.51
CA TYR A 279 1.73 -6.84 4.70
C TYR A 279 0.45 -7.42 4.11
N MET A 280 0.54 -8.57 3.42
CA MET A 280 -0.62 -9.15 2.72
C MET A 280 -1.65 -9.68 3.73
N ASP A 281 -1.21 -10.36 4.79
CA ASP A 281 -2.12 -10.93 5.83
C ASP A 281 -2.95 -9.85 6.57
N ILE A 282 -2.55 -8.58 6.47
CA ILE A 282 -3.25 -7.45 7.09
C ILE A 282 -3.94 -6.54 6.05
N GLY A 283 -4.04 -6.99 4.80
CA GLY A 283 -4.77 -6.33 3.71
C GLY A 283 -3.99 -5.24 2.96
N GLN A 284 -2.67 -5.11 3.16
CA GLN A 284 -1.83 -4.20 2.38
C GLN A 284 -1.46 -4.83 1.02
N ASP A 285 -2.48 -5.15 0.23
CA ASP A 285 -2.39 -6.04 -0.94
C ASP A 285 -1.92 -5.34 -2.22
N THR A 286 -1.45 -4.09 -2.13
CA THR A 286 -0.93 -3.32 -3.28
C THR A 286 0.33 -2.56 -2.88
N LEU A 287 1.17 -2.19 -3.86
CA LEU A 287 2.32 -1.32 -3.62
C LEU A 287 1.91 0.00 -2.94
N TYR A 288 0.77 0.55 -3.34
CA TYR A 288 0.17 1.73 -2.73
C TYR A 288 -0.15 1.51 -1.25
N PHE A 289 -0.82 0.42 -0.89
CA PHE A 289 -1.16 0.13 0.51
C PHE A 289 0.06 -0.23 1.35
N GLN A 290 1.08 -0.85 0.76
CA GLN A 290 2.36 -1.08 1.42
C GLN A 290 3.09 0.23 1.70
N LYS A 291 2.99 1.24 0.83
CA LYS A 291 3.63 2.54 1.05
C LYS A 291 2.91 3.43 2.05
N PHE A 292 1.58 3.48 2.02
CA PHE A 292 0.79 4.47 2.75
C PHE A 292 0.06 3.92 3.98
N ASP A 293 -0.07 2.60 4.13
CA ASP A 293 -0.66 1.97 5.31
C ASP A 293 -2.00 2.61 5.73
N VAL A 294 -2.96 2.56 4.80
CA VAL A 294 -4.32 3.11 4.97
C VAL A 294 -5.36 2.03 5.28
N ILE A 295 -4.93 0.83 5.67
CA ILE A 295 -5.77 -0.30 6.03
C ILE A 295 -5.97 -0.31 7.56
N LYS A 296 -7.21 -0.18 8.01
CA LYS A 296 -7.58 0.04 9.41
C LYS A 296 -7.87 -1.26 10.16
N GLU A 297 -7.11 -2.31 9.87
CA GLU A 297 -7.04 -3.51 10.71
C GLU A 297 -6.02 -3.31 11.85
N ASN A 298 -5.03 -2.44 11.65
CA ASN A 298 -3.98 -2.06 12.61
C ASN A 298 -3.87 -0.53 12.77
N GLU A 299 -2.85 -0.07 13.50
CA GLU A 299 -2.55 1.37 13.63
C GLU A 299 -2.04 1.95 12.30
N LEU A 300 -2.77 2.93 11.77
CA LEU A 300 -2.47 3.56 10.48
C LEU A 300 -1.09 4.25 10.47
N TYR A 301 -0.44 4.24 9.31
CA TYR A 301 0.84 4.92 9.04
C TYR A 301 2.02 4.41 9.88
N THR A 302 1.92 3.20 10.43
CA THR A 302 2.97 2.61 11.28
C THR A 302 3.69 1.43 10.62
N ASN A 303 3.04 0.75 9.67
CA ASN A 303 3.57 -0.40 8.95
C ASN A 303 3.78 -0.09 7.46
N GLN A 304 4.36 1.09 7.18
CA GLN A 304 4.78 1.44 5.83
C GLN A 304 6.06 0.67 5.48
N TYR A 305 6.09 0.08 4.28
CA TYR A 305 7.24 -0.72 3.84
C TYR A 305 8.51 0.13 3.74
N MET A 306 8.40 1.36 3.24
CA MET A 306 9.55 2.23 3.01
C MET A 306 9.21 3.72 3.04
N GLN A 307 10.26 4.53 3.22
CA GLN A 307 10.15 5.99 3.22
C GLN A 307 10.19 6.59 1.81
N ASN A 308 10.76 5.90 0.81
CA ASN A 308 10.82 6.43 -0.55
C ASN A 308 9.42 6.62 -1.15
N LEU A 309 9.00 7.88 -1.33
CA LEU A 309 7.69 8.24 -1.87
C LEU A 309 7.48 7.76 -3.31
N LEU A 310 8.56 7.55 -4.05
CA LEU A 310 8.53 7.17 -5.46
C LEU A 310 8.58 5.66 -5.68
N ALA A 311 8.79 4.88 -4.62
CA ALA A 311 9.01 3.45 -4.73
C ALA A 311 7.84 2.69 -5.35
N PRO A 312 6.56 2.96 -5.00
CA PRO A 312 5.44 2.32 -5.68
C PRO A 312 5.51 2.50 -7.19
N THR A 313 5.83 3.71 -7.67
CA THR A 313 5.97 3.98 -9.10
C THR A 313 7.13 3.17 -9.72
N SER A 314 8.33 3.22 -9.15
CA SER A 314 9.47 2.50 -9.74
C SER A 314 9.29 0.98 -9.70
N GLU A 315 8.68 0.45 -8.66
CA GLU A 315 8.40 -0.99 -8.56
C GLU A 315 7.26 -1.43 -9.48
N SER A 316 6.22 -0.60 -9.61
CA SER A 316 5.13 -0.88 -10.55
C SER A 316 5.60 -0.85 -11.99
N ASP A 317 6.58 0.00 -12.33
CA ASP A 317 7.15 0.06 -13.68
C ASP A 317 7.85 -1.26 -14.03
N ILE A 318 8.63 -1.82 -13.09
CA ILE A 318 9.29 -3.12 -13.27
C ILE A 318 8.25 -4.24 -13.39
N LEU A 319 7.19 -4.17 -12.59
CA LEU A 319 6.08 -5.13 -12.59
C LEU A 319 5.31 -5.09 -13.91
N LEU A 320 4.88 -3.90 -14.35
CA LEU A 320 4.17 -3.69 -15.61
C LEU A 320 5.00 -4.20 -16.79
N ASP A 321 6.28 -3.82 -16.88
CA ASP A 321 7.18 -4.27 -17.95
C ASP A 321 7.26 -5.80 -18.03
N GLN A 322 7.22 -6.50 -16.88
CA GLN A 322 7.21 -7.97 -16.86
C GLN A 322 5.87 -8.56 -17.34
N TYR A 323 4.75 -7.94 -17.00
CA TYR A 323 3.43 -8.32 -17.51
C TYR A 323 3.30 -8.07 -19.02
N GLU A 324 3.87 -6.97 -19.52
CA GLU A 324 3.91 -6.63 -20.94
C GLU A 324 4.83 -7.58 -21.71
N SER A 325 6.07 -7.81 -21.24
CA SER A 325 7.05 -8.67 -21.93
C SER A 325 6.60 -10.12 -22.00
N SER A 326 5.90 -10.61 -20.97
CA SER A 326 5.30 -11.94 -20.95
C SER A 326 3.93 -12.03 -21.64
N ASN A 327 3.42 -10.94 -22.21
CA ASN A 327 2.12 -10.85 -22.87
C ASN A 327 0.95 -11.33 -21.98
N THR A 328 1.02 -11.00 -20.69
CA THR A 328 0.03 -11.37 -19.65
C THR A 328 -0.64 -10.14 -19.03
N VAL A 329 -0.32 -8.93 -19.50
CA VAL A 329 -0.91 -7.66 -19.04
C VAL A 329 -2.45 -7.65 -19.14
N ASP A 330 -3.03 -8.35 -20.12
CA ASP A 330 -4.49 -8.47 -20.32
C ASP A 330 -5.12 -9.69 -19.63
N SER A 331 -4.42 -10.33 -18.68
CA SER A 331 -4.98 -11.41 -17.86
C SER A 331 -6.08 -10.89 -16.94
N LYS A 332 -6.74 -11.78 -16.19
CA LYS A 332 -7.77 -11.40 -15.20
C LYS A 332 -7.15 -10.75 -13.96
N LEU A 333 -6.62 -9.54 -14.12
CA LEU A 333 -5.99 -8.76 -13.07
C LEU A 333 -7.02 -7.94 -12.29
N ASN A 334 -6.83 -7.83 -10.98
CA ASN A 334 -7.64 -6.96 -10.13
C ASN A 334 -6.80 -5.77 -9.64
N PHE A 335 -7.43 -4.60 -9.61
CA PHE A 335 -6.81 -3.37 -9.11
C PHE A 335 -7.66 -2.80 -7.97
N ILE A 336 -7.04 -2.55 -6.82
CA ILE A 336 -7.73 -2.08 -5.62
C ILE A 336 -7.59 -0.56 -5.53
N ILE A 337 -8.70 0.14 -5.72
CA ILE A 337 -8.77 1.59 -5.87
C ILE A 337 -9.18 2.24 -4.54
N PRO A 338 -8.26 2.91 -3.82
CA PRO A 338 -8.61 3.57 -2.58
C PRO A 338 -9.48 4.79 -2.82
N LEU A 339 -10.53 4.94 -2.02
CA LEU A 339 -11.46 6.06 -2.05
C LEU A 339 -11.43 6.80 -0.72
N TYR A 340 -10.90 8.03 -0.74
CA TYR A 340 -10.82 8.90 0.43
C TYR A 340 -12.03 9.82 0.56
N GLU A 341 -12.39 10.12 1.80
CA GLU A 341 -13.48 11.03 2.13
C GLU A 341 -13.04 12.49 1.95
N ASN A 342 -13.87 13.31 1.30
CA ASN A 342 -13.64 14.75 1.11
C ASN A 342 -12.36 15.06 0.33
N MET A 343 -12.11 14.32 -0.75
CA MET A 343 -11.03 14.65 -1.69
C MET A 343 -11.28 16.01 -2.37
N PRO A 344 -10.20 16.71 -2.80
CA PRO A 344 -10.32 17.90 -3.61
C PRO A 344 -11.09 17.60 -4.91
N LYS A 345 -11.84 18.59 -5.40
CA LYS A 345 -12.59 18.46 -6.66
C LYS A 345 -11.67 18.20 -7.84
N GLU A 346 -10.54 18.92 -7.88
CA GLU A 346 -9.50 18.76 -8.89
C GLU A 346 -8.49 17.69 -8.50
N ILE A 347 -7.86 17.09 -9.49
CA ILE A 347 -6.74 16.18 -9.32
C ILE A 347 -5.55 16.94 -8.74
N SER A 348 -4.84 16.31 -7.81
CA SER A 348 -3.66 16.91 -7.18
C SER A 348 -2.58 17.18 -8.24
N GLU A 349 -2.15 18.44 -8.36
CA GLU A 349 -1.17 18.85 -9.37
C GLU A 349 0.22 18.28 -9.10
N LYS A 350 0.94 17.91 -10.17
CA LYS A 350 2.35 17.54 -10.10
C LYS A 350 3.18 18.71 -9.55
N PRO A 351 4.04 18.50 -8.54
CA PRO A 351 4.91 19.56 -8.04
C PRO A 351 5.91 20.03 -9.11
N LYS A 352 6.17 21.34 -9.13
CA LYS A 352 7.13 22.00 -10.01
C LYS A 352 8.53 21.92 -9.41
N LYS A 353 9.49 21.54 -10.25
CA LYS A 353 10.91 21.68 -9.95
C LYS A 353 11.33 23.15 -10.09
N GLU A 354 12.36 23.52 -9.34
CA GLU A 354 13.06 24.81 -9.49
C GLU A 354 13.85 24.92 -10.79
#